data_AF-A0ABD4SAD1-F1
#
_entry.id   AF-A0ABD4SAD1-F1
#
_cell.length_a   1.000
_cell.length_b   1.000
_cell.length_c   1.000
_cell.angle_alpha   90.00
_cell.angle_beta   90.00
_cell.angle_gamma   90.00
#
_symmetry.space_group_name_H-M   'P 1'
#
loop_
_entity.id
_entity.type
_entity.pdbx_description
1 polymer ?
#
loop_
_entity_poly.entity_id
_entity_poly.type
_entity_poly.pdbx_seq_one_letter_code
_entity_poly.pdbx_strand_id
1 'polypeptide(L)'
;MAYLIAISMSLLVAAFVPRLIEENQHGTFLLVKQPWYKDTKKWQLIGLVSLSALPILLISCFRYGVGTDYFHTYVPQFLSIVNGSYTHYYEPGFYLLNLLVASLTSDPQWLIALCALLTLGLVYVVTVFLSDNYFMSILLFYLTYTYFVSINNIRQALASAILLPALYFLVRKKKIAFVLLTILAGTMHQSAYYFLIMAVLDLLPLSQLSYLLINLGFYIFIKLLGKQILALLALLIPRVQMYLNQGVYLGKTIGKLYLGVQIAISLIYLYLEYQQRFNRDLTQFSYNKSSFKSQLVGMLQLDDRQKLGNSAEEWAIAKLLQWMVLIVCAMDGILPATYRVVRIFTYAQFIFIPNAISKFGRDDKRRLILYILVIVIFGILFVHDFAMGFEQVYPYKSIFNH
;
A
#
# COMPACT_ATOMS: atom_id res chain seq x y z
N MET A 1 20.23 -9.38 11.14
CA MET A 1 19.96 -9.06 12.56
C MET A 1 19.41 -7.64 12.75
N ALA A 2 20.07 -6.60 12.24
CA ALA A 2 19.63 -5.20 12.39
C ALA A 2 18.15 -4.93 12.02
N TYR A 3 17.70 -5.43 10.86
CA TYR A 3 16.29 -5.31 10.44
C TYR A 3 15.30 -5.93 11.43
N LEU A 4 15.56 -7.16 11.89
CA LEU A 4 14.67 -7.85 12.82
C LEU A 4 14.55 -7.09 14.14
N ILE A 5 15.68 -6.61 14.68
CA ILE A 5 15.69 -5.80 15.91
C ILE A 5 14.86 -4.53 15.71
N ALA A 6 15.08 -3.78 14.63
CA ALA A 6 14.35 -2.55 14.36
C ALA A 6 12.84 -2.78 14.14
N ILE A 7 12.46 -3.85 13.42
CA ILE A 7 11.06 -4.24 13.23
C ILE A 7 10.42 -4.63 14.56
N SER A 8 11.08 -5.46 15.36
CA SER A 8 10.60 -5.85 16.69
C SER A 8 10.41 -4.63 17.59
N MET A 9 11.37 -3.69 17.61
CA MET A 9 11.23 -2.44 18.35
C MET A 9 10.07 -1.59 17.85
N SER A 10 9.90 -1.46 16.53
CA SER A 10 8.76 -0.73 15.94
C SER A 10 7.42 -1.32 16.37
N LEU A 11 7.27 -2.65 16.24
CA LEU A 11 6.04 -3.34 16.63
C LEU A 11 5.79 -3.28 18.13
N LEU A 12 6.82 -3.39 18.96
CA LEU A 12 6.70 -3.22 20.41
C LEU A 12 6.20 -1.82 20.74
N VAL A 13 6.86 -0.76 20.25
CA VAL A 13 6.42 0.61 20.50
C VAL A 13 4.97 0.79 20.05
N ALA A 14 4.62 0.37 18.82
CA ALA A 14 3.25 0.47 18.31
C ALA A 14 2.22 -0.29 19.18
N ALA A 15 2.58 -1.45 19.75
CA ALA A 15 1.69 -2.21 20.63
C ALA A 15 1.46 -1.56 22.00
N PHE A 16 2.43 -0.79 22.50
CA PHE A 16 2.34 -0.12 23.80
C PHE A 16 1.67 1.26 23.75
N VAL A 17 1.59 1.90 22.57
CA VAL A 17 0.96 3.23 22.42
C VAL A 17 -0.46 3.33 23.01
N PRO A 18 -1.39 2.36 22.83
CA PRO A 18 -2.72 2.46 23.44
C PRO A 18 -2.67 2.62 24.96
N ARG A 19 -1.77 1.89 25.62
CA ARG A 19 -1.63 1.88 27.08
C ARG A 19 -1.16 3.24 27.61
N LEU A 20 -0.24 3.89 26.89
CA LEU A 20 0.26 5.23 27.25
C LEU A 20 -0.83 6.30 27.22
N ILE A 21 -1.87 6.12 26.40
CA ILE A 21 -2.97 7.08 26.31
C ILE A 21 -4.15 6.67 27.23
N GLU A 22 -4.30 5.38 27.54
CA GLU A 22 -5.30 4.83 28.46
C GLU A 22 -4.94 4.93 29.94
N GLU A 23 -3.67 5.01 30.36
CA GLU A 23 -3.28 5.21 31.78
C GLU A 23 -3.91 6.45 32.44
N ASN A 24 -4.56 7.31 31.65
CA ASN A 24 -5.38 8.42 32.14
C ASN A 24 -6.84 8.04 32.53
N GLN A 25 -7.37 6.84 32.26
CA GLN A 25 -8.70 6.38 32.73
C GLN A 25 -8.80 4.85 32.87
N HIS A 26 -9.46 4.39 33.94
CA HIS A 26 -9.57 2.98 34.34
C HIS A 26 -10.12 2.02 33.25
N GLY A 27 -9.33 0.98 32.99
CA GLY A 27 -9.65 -0.39 32.54
C GLY A 27 -10.82 -0.64 31.58
N THR A 28 -10.55 -1.05 30.33
CA THR A 28 -10.69 -2.45 29.84
C THR A 28 -10.17 -2.55 28.39
N PHE A 29 -9.55 -3.68 28.07
CA PHE A 29 -8.78 -3.93 26.86
C PHE A 29 -9.66 -4.31 25.65
N LEU A 30 -9.72 -3.48 24.60
CA LEU A 30 -10.22 -3.89 23.28
C LEU A 30 -9.41 -3.22 22.15
N LEU A 31 -8.70 -4.03 21.36
CA LEU A 31 -7.92 -3.69 20.15
C LEU A 31 -8.78 -3.25 18.94
N VAL A 32 -9.91 -2.60 19.21
CA VAL A 32 -10.81 -2.03 18.20
C VAL A 32 -10.92 -0.55 18.54
N LYS A 33 -10.78 0.35 17.56
CA LYS A 33 -11.08 1.77 17.75
C LYS A 33 -12.40 1.91 18.51
N GLN A 34 -12.32 2.27 19.80
CA GLN A 34 -13.50 2.67 20.57
C GLN A 34 -14.06 3.93 19.91
N PRO A 35 -15.37 4.02 19.60
CA PRO A 35 -15.93 5.04 18.70
C PRO A 35 -15.85 6.51 19.18
N TRP A 36 -15.23 6.80 20.32
CA TRP A 36 -15.30 8.09 21.02
C TRP A 36 -13.94 8.75 21.34
N TYR A 37 -12.91 8.53 20.52
CA TYR A 37 -11.69 9.36 20.61
C TYR A 37 -11.96 10.76 20.04
N LYS A 38 -12.29 11.72 20.93
CA LYS A 38 -12.42 13.14 20.59
C LYS A 38 -11.19 13.65 19.81
N ASP A 39 -11.42 14.50 18.81
CA ASP A 39 -10.42 15.01 17.85
C ASP A 39 -9.14 15.59 18.47
N THR A 40 -9.18 16.05 19.73
CA THR A 40 -8.03 16.63 20.45
C THR A 40 -6.92 15.63 20.79
N LYS A 41 -7.19 14.33 20.91
CA LYS A 41 -6.15 13.31 21.20
C LYS A 41 -5.63 12.60 19.96
N LYS A 42 -6.17 12.89 18.77
CA LYS A 42 -5.79 12.24 17.52
C LYS A 42 -4.34 12.58 17.12
N TRP A 43 -3.92 13.83 17.32
CA TRP A 43 -2.55 14.25 17.05
C TRP A 43 -1.53 13.65 18.02
N GLN A 44 -1.91 13.41 19.27
CA GLN A 44 -1.08 12.71 20.24
C GLN A 44 -0.88 11.24 19.83
N LEU A 45 -1.95 10.57 19.41
CA LEU A 45 -1.87 9.21 18.88
C LEU A 45 -0.98 9.15 17.62
N ILE A 46 -1.14 10.09 16.68
CA ILE A 46 -0.29 10.18 15.49
C ILE A 46 1.17 10.34 15.91
N GLY A 47 1.49 11.29 16.80
CA GLY A 47 2.85 11.49 17.29
C GLY A 47 3.45 10.23 17.92
N LEU A 48 2.73 9.61 18.85
CA LEU A 48 3.20 8.43 19.59
C LEU A 48 3.38 7.20 18.69
N VAL A 49 2.45 6.94 17.76
CA VAL A 49 2.62 5.84 16.81
C VAL A 49 3.70 6.18 15.78
N SER A 50 3.84 7.44 15.34
CA SER A 50 4.93 7.84 14.45
C SER A 50 6.31 7.66 15.09
N LEU A 51 6.44 7.71 16.41
CA LEU A 51 7.69 7.34 17.11
C LEU A 51 8.07 5.87 16.88
N SER A 52 7.10 4.98 16.67
CA SER A 52 7.40 3.59 16.32
C SER A 52 8.10 3.44 14.97
N ALA A 53 8.07 4.46 14.10
CA ALA A 53 8.83 4.47 12.86
C ALA A 53 10.33 4.69 13.08
N LEU A 54 10.75 5.26 14.23
CA LEU A 54 12.11 5.71 14.43
C LEU A 54 13.17 4.60 14.23
N PRO A 55 13.05 3.39 14.83
CA PRO A 55 14.04 2.34 14.63
C PRO A 55 14.21 1.97 13.16
N ILE A 56 13.11 1.84 12.42
CA ILE A 56 13.13 1.44 11.02
C ILE A 56 13.58 2.59 10.10
N LEU A 57 13.27 3.83 10.48
CA LEU A 57 13.74 5.04 9.81
C LEU A 57 15.26 5.15 9.91
N LEU A 58 15.85 4.93 11.08
CA LEU A 58 17.32 4.97 11.25
C LEU A 58 18.02 3.91 10.42
N ILE A 59 17.50 2.68 10.39
CA ILE A 59 18.01 1.62 9.50
C ILE A 59 17.97 2.08 8.05
N SER A 60 16.89 2.74 7.64
CA SER A 60 16.71 3.22 6.27
C SER A 60 17.68 4.37 5.98
N CYS A 61 17.79 5.37 6.84
CA CYS A 61 18.64 6.55 6.64
C CYS A 61 20.13 6.23 6.65
N PHE A 62 20.58 5.27 7.47
CA PHE A 62 22.01 4.96 7.63
C PHE A 62 22.49 3.76 6.81
N ARG A 63 21.68 3.30 5.85
CA ARG A 63 22.07 2.20 4.97
C ARG A 63 23.11 2.64 3.94
N TYR A 64 24.04 1.74 3.62
CA TYR A 64 25.06 1.94 2.59
C TYR A 64 25.05 0.80 1.59
N GLY A 65 24.88 1.10 0.30
CA GLY A 65 24.93 0.08 -0.76
C GLY A 65 23.82 -0.98 -0.68
N VAL A 66 22.71 -0.67 -0.01
CA VAL A 66 21.57 -1.57 0.16
C VAL A 66 20.56 -1.34 -0.95
N GLY A 67 20.20 -2.42 -1.64
CA GLY A 67 19.27 -2.38 -2.77
C GLY A 67 19.98 -2.31 -4.12
N THR A 68 19.40 -2.97 -5.12
CA THR A 68 19.92 -3.00 -6.50
C THR A 68 20.10 -1.60 -7.10
N ASP A 69 19.21 -0.65 -6.80
CA ASP A 69 19.23 0.66 -7.45
C ASP A 69 20.20 1.66 -6.78
N TYR A 70 20.82 1.30 -5.64
CA TYR A 70 21.68 2.19 -4.85
C TYR A 70 22.87 2.73 -5.66
N PHE A 71 23.77 1.84 -6.09
CA PHE A 71 24.96 2.20 -6.86
C PHE A 71 24.71 2.27 -8.37
N HIS A 72 23.64 1.65 -8.86
CA HIS A 72 23.33 1.61 -10.29
C HIS A 72 22.45 2.77 -10.76
N THR A 73 21.75 3.45 -9.85
CA THR A 73 20.80 4.50 -10.21
C THR A 73 20.99 5.73 -9.33
N TYR A 74 20.77 5.65 -8.02
CA TYR A 74 20.64 6.85 -7.20
C TYR A 74 21.95 7.62 -7.01
N VAL A 75 23.04 6.93 -6.66
CA VAL A 75 24.35 7.59 -6.47
C VAL A 75 24.86 8.22 -7.76
N PRO A 76 24.94 7.52 -8.91
CA PRO A 76 25.42 8.11 -10.15
C PRO A 76 24.55 9.28 -10.63
N GLN A 77 23.23 9.15 -10.49
CA GLN A 77 22.29 10.21 -10.88
C GLN A 77 22.50 11.47 -10.04
N PHE A 78 22.57 11.34 -8.72
CA PHE A 78 22.81 12.46 -7.84
C PHE A 78 24.14 13.15 -8.14
N LEU A 79 25.23 12.38 -8.30
CA LEU A 79 26.55 12.92 -8.62
C LEU A 79 26.59 13.59 -10.01
N SER A 80 25.83 13.10 -10.99
CA SER A 80 25.73 13.78 -12.29
C SER A 80 25.12 15.18 -12.17
N ILE A 81 24.15 15.36 -11.28
CA ILE A 81 23.51 16.66 -11.00
C ILE A 81 24.49 17.57 -10.28
N VAL A 82 25.20 17.07 -9.26
CA VAL A 82 26.27 17.81 -8.56
C VAL A 82 27.34 18.31 -9.54
N ASN A 83 27.72 17.48 -10.52
CA ASN A 83 28.72 17.80 -11.53
C ASN A 83 28.18 18.63 -12.71
N GLY A 84 26.93 19.10 -12.66
CA GLY A 84 26.31 19.90 -13.74
C GLY A 84 26.06 19.13 -15.05
N SER A 85 26.20 17.80 -15.03
CA SER A 85 25.95 16.92 -16.18
C SER A 85 24.47 16.54 -16.24
N TYR A 86 23.64 17.42 -16.80
CA TYR A 86 22.21 17.16 -16.94
C TYR A 86 21.94 16.05 -17.97
N THR A 87 21.29 14.97 -17.55
CA THR A 87 20.75 13.95 -18.44
C THR A 87 19.22 14.05 -18.50
N HIS A 88 18.63 14.02 -19.69
CA HIS A 88 17.17 14.18 -19.94
C HIS A 88 16.24 13.09 -19.33
N TYR A 89 16.75 12.18 -18.49
CA TYR A 89 16.05 10.95 -18.08
C TYR A 89 15.40 11.00 -16.68
N TYR A 90 15.24 12.19 -16.10
CA TYR A 90 14.71 12.32 -14.74
C TYR A 90 13.20 12.53 -14.68
N GLU A 91 12.52 11.85 -13.75
CA GLU A 91 11.20 12.29 -13.34
C GLU A 91 11.31 13.68 -12.67
N PRO A 92 10.51 14.67 -13.10
CA PRO A 92 10.80 16.08 -12.79
C PRO A 92 10.72 16.41 -11.29
N GLY A 93 9.82 15.77 -10.54
CA GLY A 93 9.70 15.95 -9.10
C GLY A 93 10.88 15.33 -8.34
N PHE A 94 11.32 14.14 -8.76
CA PHE A 94 12.51 13.52 -8.18
C PHE A 94 13.80 14.28 -8.55
N TYR A 95 13.89 14.80 -9.77
CA TYR A 95 14.97 15.70 -10.19
C TYR A 95 15.07 16.92 -9.29
N LEU A 96 13.94 17.59 -9.04
CA LEU A 96 13.90 18.76 -8.16
C LEU A 96 14.34 18.41 -6.73
N LEU A 97 13.94 17.25 -6.22
CA LEU A 97 14.39 16.76 -4.92
C LEU A 97 15.90 16.54 -4.88
N ASN A 98 16.47 15.96 -5.95
CA ASN A 98 17.92 15.80 -6.08
C ASN A 98 18.63 17.15 -6.13
N LEU A 99 18.12 18.11 -6.92
CA LEU A 99 18.68 19.45 -7.04
C LEU A 99 18.66 20.19 -5.70
N LEU A 100 17.58 20.06 -4.93
CA LEU A 100 17.48 20.64 -3.59
C LEU A 100 18.52 20.07 -2.63
N VAL A 101 18.80 18.77 -2.69
CA VAL A 101 19.84 18.17 -1.85
C VAL A 101 21.23 18.53 -2.35
N ALA A 102 21.43 18.52 -3.67
CA ALA A 102 22.70 18.85 -4.33
C ALA A 102 23.12 20.32 -4.09
N SER A 103 22.17 21.23 -3.87
CA SER A 103 22.48 22.61 -3.49
C SER A 103 23.00 22.76 -2.06
N LEU A 104 22.85 21.74 -1.22
CA LEU A 104 23.28 21.74 0.19
C LEU A 104 24.52 20.86 0.42
N THR A 105 24.69 19.79 -0.37
CA THR A 105 25.76 18.81 -0.17
C THR A 105 26.07 18.04 -1.45
N SER A 106 27.31 17.58 -1.59
CA SER A 106 27.74 16.67 -2.65
C SER A 106 27.62 15.19 -2.27
N ASP A 107 27.24 14.88 -1.03
CA ASP A 107 27.09 13.50 -0.53
C ASP A 107 25.69 12.93 -0.84
N PRO A 108 25.59 11.86 -1.68
CA PRO A 108 24.32 11.21 -2.01
C PRO A 108 23.57 10.60 -0.82
N GLN A 109 24.25 10.34 0.32
CA GLN A 109 23.62 9.76 1.50
C GLN A 109 22.45 10.60 2.00
N TRP A 110 22.54 11.92 1.88
CA TRP A 110 21.48 12.84 2.30
C TRP A 110 20.21 12.71 1.45
N LEU A 111 20.34 12.42 0.15
CA LEU A 111 19.18 12.12 -0.69
C LEU A 111 18.48 10.84 -0.23
N ILE A 112 19.27 9.80 0.06
CA ILE A 112 18.78 8.51 0.54
C ILE A 112 18.05 8.66 1.88
N ALA A 113 18.61 9.43 2.81
CA ALA A 113 18.01 9.74 4.11
C ALA A 113 16.73 10.58 3.98
N LEU A 114 16.74 11.62 3.13
CA LEU A 114 15.57 12.45 2.89
C LEU A 114 14.42 11.65 2.28
N CYS A 115 14.69 10.79 1.29
CA CYS A 115 13.68 9.91 0.71
C CYS A 115 13.10 8.96 1.77
N ALA A 116 13.95 8.36 2.61
CA ALA A 116 13.49 7.48 3.69
C ALA A 116 12.60 8.22 4.70
N LEU A 117 12.98 9.44 5.09
CA LEU A 117 12.21 10.30 6.00
C LEU A 117 10.84 10.65 5.41
N LEU A 118 10.80 11.12 4.16
CA LEU A 118 9.56 11.50 3.49
C LEU A 118 8.63 10.29 3.30
N THR A 119 9.17 9.16 2.82
CA THR A 119 8.39 7.93 2.59
C THR A 119 7.85 7.38 3.90
N LEU A 120 8.70 7.08 4.88
CA LEU A 120 8.28 6.43 6.13
C LEU A 120 7.47 7.37 7.03
N GLY A 121 7.84 8.66 7.09
CA GLY A 121 7.07 9.67 7.81
C GLY A 121 5.63 9.73 7.31
N LEU A 122 5.45 9.82 5.98
CA LEU A 122 4.13 9.86 5.39
C LEU A 122 3.37 8.54 5.57
N VAL A 123 4.02 7.39 5.38
CA VAL A 123 3.41 6.07 5.59
C VAL A 123 2.87 5.93 7.01
N TYR A 124 3.66 6.23 8.04
CA TYR A 124 3.21 6.06 9.43
C TYR A 124 2.11 7.04 9.81
N VAL A 125 2.24 8.32 9.45
CA VAL A 125 1.20 9.33 9.72
C VAL A 125 -0.13 8.92 9.08
N VAL A 126 -0.09 8.53 7.80
CA VAL A 126 -1.29 8.14 7.05
C VAL A 126 -1.86 6.82 7.55
N THR A 127 -1.00 5.87 7.96
CA THR A 127 -1.46 4.61 8.56
C THR A 127 -2.29 4.86 9.80
N VAL A 128 -1.82 5.68 10.75
CA VAL A 128 -2.58 6.01 11.96
C VAL A 128 -3.89 6.71 11.62
N PHE A 129 -3.85 7.56 10.60
CA PHE A 129 -5.00 8.35 10.20
C PHE A 129 -6.09 7.52 9.49
N LEU A 130 -5.70 6.56 8.64
CA LEU A 130 -6.61 5.78 7.79
C LEU A 130 -6.98 4.41 8.36
N SER A 131 -6.13 3.80 9.17
CA SER A 131 -6.39 2.44 9.65
C SER A 131 -7.41 2.40 10.79
N ASP A 132 -8.23 1.35 10.81
CA ASP A 132 -9.08 1.01 11.95
C ASP A 132 -8.31 0.21 13.01
N ASN A 133 -7.27 -0.51 12.58
CA ASN A 133 -6.31 -1.21 13.43
C ASN A 133 -4.88 -0.92 12.94
N TYR A 134 -4.27 0.14 13.47
CA TYR A 134 -2.94 0.59 13.02
C TYR A 134 -1.84 -0.42 13.34
N PHE A 135 -1.94 -1.16 14.45
CA PHE A 135 -0.95 -2.17 14.80
C PHE A 135 -0.91 -3.26 13.73
N MET A 136 -2.08 -3.78 13.35
CA MET A 136 -2.19 -4.76 12.28
C MET A 136 -1.69 -4.19 10.94
N SER A 137 -1.96 -2.91 10.65
CA SER A 137 -1.45 -2.27 9.44
C SER A 137 0.08 -2.14 9.41
N ILE A 138 0.70 -1.75 10.52
CA ILE A 138 2.17 -1.69 10.64
C ILE A 138 2.78 -3.09 10.55
N LEU A 139 2.17 -4.10 11.18
CA LEU A 139 2.60 -5.49 11.04
C LEU A 139 2.55 -5.94 9.57
N LEU A 140 1.45 -5.66 8.88
CA LEU A 140 1.32 -6.00 7.46
C LEU A 140 2.27 -5.20 6.59
N PHE A 141 2.60 -3.95 6.89
CA PHE A 141 3.61 -3.19 6.15
C PHE A 141 4.97 -3.91 6.06
N TYR A 142 5.31 -4.68 7.10
CA TYR A 142 6.48 -5.56 7.09
C TYR A 142 6.22 -6.89 6.39
N LEU A 143 5.12 -7.59 6.72
CA LEU A 143 4.83 -8.92 6.18
C LEU A 143 4.50 -8.91 4.68
N THR A 144 3.96 -7.82 4.14
CA THR A 144 3.76 -7.63 2.69
C THR A 144 5.06 -7.29 1.96
N TYR A 145 6.21 -7.35 2.63
CA TYR A 145 7.54 -6.98 2.13
C TYR A 145 7.64 -5.50 1.67
N THR A 146 6.64 -4.67 2.00
CA THR A 146 6.51 -3.30 1.48
C THR A 146 7.60 -2.38 2.03
N TYR A 147 7.95 -2.53 3.31
CA TYR A 147 9.11 -1.86 3.89
C TYR A 147 10.42 -2.16 3.12
N PHE A 148 10.68 -3.43 2.81
CA PHE A 148 11.92 -3.86 2.15
C PHE A 148 12.00 -3.36 0.71
N VAL A 149 10.88 -3.37 -0.01
CA VAL A 149 10.79 -2.70 -1.32
C VAL A 149 11.07 -1.19 -1.18
N SER A 150 10.59 -0.54 -0.12
CA SER A 150 10.73 0.91 0.04
C SER A 150 12.17 1.41 0.15
N ILE A 151 13.08 0.58 0.69
CA ILE A 151 14.49 0.94 0.84
C ILE A 151 15.32 0.65 -0.41
N ASN A 152 14.80 -0.15 -1.35
CA ASN A 152 15.41 -0.34 -2.67
C ASN A 152 14.80 0.62 -3.72
N ASN A 153 13.49 0.55 -3.95
CA ASN A 153 12.81 1.35 -4.96
C ASN A 153 12.37 2.71 -4.42
N ILE A 154 13.31 3.55 -3.96
CA ILE A 154 13.01 4.77 -3.18
C ILE A 154 12.09 5.75 -3.91
N ARG A 155 12.25 5.92 -5.23
CA ARG A 155 11.39 6.79 -6.05
C ARG A 155 9.96 6.30 -6.07
N GLN A 156 9.78 5.01 -6.36
CA GLN A 156 8.49 4.37 -6.38
C GLN A 156 7.84 4.39 -5.00
N ALA A 157 8.60 4.14 -3.94
CA ALA A 157 8.11 4.12 -2.58
C ALA A 157 7.64 5.51 -2.12
N LEU A 158 8.38 6.56 -2.47
CA LEU A 158 7.95 7.94 -2.23
C LEU A 158 6.67 8.28 -2.99
N ALA A 159 6.58 7.91 -4.27
CA ALA A 159 5.36 8.07 -5.06
C ALA A 159 4.17 7.32 -4.43
N SER A 160 4.36 6.06 -4.04
CA SER A 160 3.33 5.25 -3.38
C SER A 160 2.91 5.81 -2.02
N ALA A 161 3.84 6.38 -1.24
CA ALA A 161 3.51 7.07 0.00
C ALA A 161 2.61 8.29 -0.24
N ILE A 162 2.81 9.05 -1.34
CA ILE A 162 1.94 10.17 -1.77
C ILE A 162 0.57 9.66 -2.26
N LEU A 163 0.48 8.46 -2.83
CA LEU A 163 -0.80 7.86 -3.24
C LEU A 163 -1.68 7.43 -2.06
N LEU A 164 -1.11 7.11 -0.89
CA LEU A 164 -1.90 6.76 0.30
C LEU A 164 -2.87 7.89 0.74
N PRO A 165 -2.44 9.16 0.92
CA PRO A 165 -3.37 10.25 1.16
C PRO A 165 -4.21 10.59 -0.09
N ALA A 166 -3.79 10.28 -1.32
CA ALA A 166 -4.67 10.41 -2.48
C ALA A 166 -5.92 9.51 -2.33
N LEU A 167 -5.74 8.25 -1.92
CA LEU A 167 -6.84 7.32 -1.68
C LEU A 167 -7.83 7.84 -0.62
N TYR A 168 -7.36 8.53 0.42
CA TYR A 168 -8.24 9.19 1.40
C TYR A 168 -9.24 10.16 0.77
N PHE A 169 -8.79 10.92 -0.24
CA PHE A 169 -9.65 11.84 -0.98
C PHE A 169 -10.58 11.11 -1.93
N LEU A 170 -10.12 10.02 -2.55
CA LEU A 170 -10.96 9.18 -3.41
C LEU A 170 -12.13 8.57 -2.64
N VAL A 171 -11.88 8.01 -1.44
CA VAL A 171 -12.91 7.48 -0.53
C VAL A 171 -13.99 8.53 -0.21
N ARG A 172 -13.62 9.81 -0.16
CA ARG A 172 -14.53 10.94 0.11
C ARG A 172 -15.12 11.57 -1.14
N LYS A 173 -14.99 10.92 -2.29
CA LYS A 173 -15.41 11.42 -3.61
C LYS A 173 -14.78 12.77 -4.00
N LYS A 174 -13.68 13.17 -3.36
CA LYS A 174 -12.90 14.38 -3.69
C LYS A 174 -11.92 14.08 -4.83
N LYS A 175 -12.47 13.78 -6.02
CA LYS A 175 -11.70 13.30 -7.19
C LYS A 175 -10.62 14.28 -7.65
N ILE A 176 -10.87 15.59 -7.57
CA ILE A 176 -9.87 16.60 -7.96
C ILE A 176 -8.61 16.48 -7.08
N ALA A 177 -8.78 16.42 -5.75
CA ALA A 177 -7.67 16.25 -4.82
C ALA A 177 -6.92 14.92 -5.04
N PHE A 178 -7.66 13.83 -5.32
CA PHE A 178 -7.06 12.56 -5.71
C PHE A 178 -6.20 12.68 -6.98
N VAL A 179 -6.72 13.31 -8.04
CA VAL A 179 -6.00 13.49 -9.32
C VAL A 179 -4.76 14.35 -9.13
N LEU A 180 -4.86 15.47 -8.41
CA LEU A 180 -3.71 16.36 -8.15
C LEU A 180 -2.59 15.64 -7.38
N LEU A 181 -2.94 14.88 -6.33
CA LEU A 181 -1.94 14.10 -5.59
C LEU A 181 -1.37 12.94 -6.42
N THR A 182 -2.17 12.33 -7.29
CA THR A 182 -1.68 11.27 -8.19
C THR A 182 -0.73 11.84 -9.24
N ILE A 183 -0.99 13.03 -9.77
CA ILE A 183 -0.07 13.74 -10.66
C ILE A 183 1.22 14.07 -9.93
N LEU A 184 1.14 14.59 -8.70
CA LEU A 184 2.31 14.83 -7.84
C LEU A 184 3.12 13.55 -7.59
N ALA A 185 2.46 12.42 -7.32
CA ALA A 185 3.15 11.14 -7.20
C ALA A 185 3.83 10.72 -8.52
N GLY A 186 3.17 11.00 -9.66
CA GLY A 186 3.71 10.75 -11.00
C GLY A 186 4.97 11.56 -11.34
N THR A 187 5.16 12.74 -10.73
CA THR A 187 6.41 13.50 -10.88
C THR A 187 7.57 12.90 -10.08
N MET A 188 7.29 12.09 -9.06
CA MET A 188 8.30 11.32 -8.32
C MET A 188 8.63 10.00 -9.02
N HIS A 189 7.62 9.33 -9.59
CA HIS A 189 7.81 8.11 -10.36
C HIS A 189 6.67 7.88 -11.37
N GLN A 190 7.01 7.76 -12.66
CA GLN A 190 6.03 7.77 -13.76
C GLN A 190 4.94 6.70 -13.65
N SER A 191 5.25 5.52 -13.10
CA SER A 191 4.25 4.45 -13.00
C SER A 191 3.08 4.80 -12.06
N ALA A 192 3.22 5.81 -11.18
CA ALA A 192 2.12 6.29 -10.35
C ALA A 192 0.96 6.87 -11.19
N TYR A 193 1.21 7.31 -12.43
CA TYR A 193 0.14 7.76 -13.33
C TYR A 193 -0.85 6.64 -13.68
N TYR A 194 -0.44 5.36 -13.64
CA TYR A 194 -1.38 4.24 -13.80
C TYR A 194 -2.48 4.23 -12.74
N PHE A 195 -2.22 4.84 -11.58
CA PHE A 195 -3.18 4.94 -10.50
C PHE A 195 -4.36 5.88 -10.81
N LEU A 196 -4.23 6.79 -11.79
CA LEU A 196 -5.34 7.67 -12.23
C LEU A 196 -6.56 6.88 -12.71
N ILE A 197 -6.36 5.65 -13.19
CA ILE A 197 -7.45 4.76 -13.62
C ILE A 197 -8.49 4.55 -12.50
N MET A 198 -8.06 4.62 -11.24
CA MET A 198 -8.94 4.48 -10.07
C MET A 198 -10.02 5.57 -10.01
N ALA A 199 -9.77 6.79 -10.52
CA ALA A 199 -10.77 7.87 -10.52
C ALA A 199 -11.97 7.57 -11.43
N VAL A 200 -11.75 6.77 -12.47
CA VAL A 200 -12.78 6.33 -13.43
C VAL A 200 -13.44 5.05 -12.94
N LEU A 201 -12.65 4.05 -12.52
CA LEU A 201 -13.16 2.74 -12.13
C LEU A 201 -13.95 2.75 -10.82
N ASP A 202 -13.73 3.73 -9.94
CA ASP A 202 -14.55 3.98 -8.74
C ASP A 202 -16.03 4.34 -9.07
N LEU A 203 -16.38 4.48 -10.36
CA LEU A 203 -17.76 4.60 -10.83
C LEU A 203 -18.46 3.25 -11.03
N LEU A 204 -17.75 2.11 -10.94
CA LEU A 204 -18.27 0.77 -11.20
C LEU A 204 -18.40 -0.02 -9.88
N PRO A 205 -19.54 0.07 -9.16
CA PRO A 205 -19.74 -0.63 -7.88
C PRO A 205 -20.05 -2.13 -8.09
N LEU A 206 -19.06 -2.89 -8.57
CA LEU A 206 -19.22 -4.31 -8.83
C LEU A 206 -19.11 -5.14 -7.55
N SER A 207 -19.74 -6.32 -7.57
CA SER A 207 -19.54 -7.32 -6.52
C SER A 207 -18.14 -7.93 -6.61
N GLN A 208 -17.63 -8.44 -5.50
CA GLN A 208 -16.35 -9.13 -5.45
C GLN A 208 -16.32 -10.36 -6.37
N LEU A 209 -17.45 -11.08 -6.48
CA LEU A 209 -17.59 -12.20 -7.41
C LEU A 209 -17.46 -11.73 -8.87
N SER A 210 -18.10 -10.61 -9.22
CA SER A 210 -18.01 -10.03 -10.56
C SER A 210 -16.56 -9.65 -10.91
N TYR A 211 -15.82 -9.01 -9.98
CA TYR A 211 -14.40 -8.71 -10.19
C TYR A 211 -13.55 -9.97 -10.40
N LEU A 212 -13.81 -11.04 -9.64
CA LEU A 212 -13.11 -12.32 -9.80
C LEU A 212 -13.39 -12.99 -11.16
N LEU A 213 -14.65 -12.99 -11.61
CA LEU A 213 -15.02 -13.56 -12.91
C LEU A 213 -14.41 -12.76 -14.07
N ILE A 214 -14.41 -11.42 -13.98
CA ILE A 214 -13.76 -10.54 -14.96
C ILE A 214 -12.25 -10.79 -14.98
N ASN A 215 -11.60 -10.90 -13.82
CA ASN A 215 -10.17 -11.22 -13.73
C ASN A 215 -9.86 -12.58 -14.35
N LEU A 216 -10.70 -13.59 -14.12
CA LEU A 216 -10.53 -14.92 -14.73
C LEU A 216 -10.65 -14.85 -16.26
N GLY A 217 -11.67 -14.17 -16.77
CA GLY A 217 -11.84 -13.94 -18.21
C GLY A 217 -10.66 -13.19 -18.82
N PHE A 218 -10.20 -12.12 -18.17
CA PHE A 218 -9.03 -11.35 -18.58
C PHE A 218 -7.74 -12.18 -18.54
N TYR A 219 -7.54 -13.00 -17.51
CA TYR A 219 -6.39 -13.90 -17.41
C TYR A 219 -6.36 -14.88 -18.59
N ILE A 220 -7.49 -15.53 -18.89
CA ILE A 220 -7.61 -16.45 -20.03
C ILE A 220 -7.30 -15.70 -21.34
N PHE A 221 -7.94 -14.55 -21.55
CA PHE A 221 -7.73 -13.71 -22.74
C PHE A 221 -6.25 -13.34 -22.93
N ILE A 222 -5.59 -12.83 -21.89
CA ILE A 222 -4.19 -12.41 -21.94
C ILE A 222 -3.24 -13.59 -22.14
N LYS A 223 -3.51 -14.76 -21.56
CA LYS A 223 -2.67 -15.95 -21.81
C LYS A 223 -2.81 -16.50 -23.23
N LEU A 224 -3.97 -16.33 -23.87
CA LEU A 224 -4.20 -16.74 -25.26
C LEU A 224 -3.65 -15.74 -26.28
N LEU A 225 -3.88 -14.44 -26.07
CA LEU A 225 -3.67 -13.40 -27.09
C LEU A 225 -2.61 -12.36 -26.71
N GLY A 226 -2.13 -12.33 -25.46
CA GLY A 226 -1.28 -11.25 -24.96
C GLY A 226 0.08 -11.16 -25.66
N LYS A 227 0.66 -12.27 -26.10
CA LYS A 227 1.91 -12.26 -26.87
C LYS A 227 1.72 -11.66 -28.27
N GLN A 228 0.63 -12.01 -28.95
CA GLN A 228 0.30 -11.42 -30.25
C GLN A 228 0.04 -9.93 -30.12
N ILE A 229 -0.71 -9.51 -29.09
CA ILE A 229 -0.97 -8.09 -28.79
C ILE A 229 0.35 -7.35 -28.53
N LEU A 230 1.25 -7.92 -27.73
CA LEU A 230 2.54 -7.30 -27.44
C LEU A 230 3.41 -7.15 -28.70
N ALA A 231 3.41 -8.15 -29.59
CA ALA A 231 4.12 -8.07 -30.86
C ALA A 231 3.58 -6.94 -31.75
N LEU A 232 2.26 -6.77 -31.83
CA LEU A 232 1.65 -5.66 -32.56
C LEU A 232 1.99 -4.31 -31.93
N LEU A 233 1.94 -4.19 -30.60
CA LEU A 233 2.35 -2.97 -29.89
C LEU A 233 3.82 -2.64 -30.09
N ALA A 234 4.68 -3.66 -30.20
CA ALA A 234 6.10 -3.48 -30.49
C ALA A 234 6.34 -2.85 -31.87
N LEU A 235 5.45 -3.05 -32.85
CA LEU A 235 5.54 -2.38 -34.15
C LEU A 235 5.24 -0.88 -34.04
N LEU A 236 4.38 -0.49 -33.11
CA LEU A 236 3.91 0.90 -32.95
C LEU A 236 4.74 1.71 -31.95
N ILE A 237 5.35 1.04 -30.96
CA ILE A 237 6.04 1.70 -29.85
C ILE A 237 7.50 1.18 -29.79
N PRO A 238 8.48 1.97 -30.27
CA PRO A 238 9.90 1.58 -30.30
C PRO A 238 10.45 1.16 -28.93
N ARG A 239 9.95 1.77 -27.85
CA ARG A 239 10.33 1.43 -26.48
C ARG A 239 9.94 0.00 -26.08
N VAL A 240 8.85 -0.53 -26.62
CA VAL A 240 8.43 -1.93 -26.38
C VAL A 240 9.42 -2.89 -27.05
N GLN A 241 9.94 -2.56 -28.22
CA GLN A 241 11.00 -3.35 -28.88
C GLN A 241 12.27 -3.41 -28.03
N MET A 242 12.67 -2.30 -27.40
CA MET A 242 13.81 -2.30 -26.47
C MET A 242 13.60 -3.28 -25.30
N TYR A 243 12.39 -3.33 -24.73
CA TYR A 243 12.12 -4.28 -23.65
C TYR A 243 12.10 -5.74 -24.09
N LEU A 244 11.64 -6.03 -25.32
CA LEU A 244 11.69 -7.38 -25.89
C LEU A 244 13.13 -7.83 -26.17
N ASN A 245 13.96 -6.91 -26.68
CA ASN A 245 15.31 -7.23 -27.14
C ASN A 245 16.37 -7.22 -26.02
N GLN A 246 16.20 -6.40 -24.98
CA GLN A 246 17.26 -6.19 -23.99
C GLN A 246 17.40 -7.35 -22.99
N GLY A 247 16.43 -8.25 -22.85
CA GLY A 247 16.53 -9.40 -21.94
C GLY A 247 16.73 -9.08 -20.45
N VAL A 248 16.92 -7.81 -20.07
CA VAL A 248 17.13 -7.30 -18.70
C VAL A 248 15.99 -7.69 -17.74
N TYR A 249 14.82 -7.98 -18.30
CA TYR A 249 13.63 -8.42 -17.57
C TYR A 249 13.25 -9.88 -17.82
N LEU A 250 14.01 -10.64 -18.62
CA LEU A 250 13.82 -12.08 -18.75
C LEU A 250 14.07 -12.73 -17.38
N GLY A 251 13.08 -13.44 -16.86
CA GLY A 251 13.14 -14.11 -15.55
C GLY A 251 12.71 -13.26 -14.35
N LYS A 252 12.58 -11.93 -14.47
CA LYS A 252 12.04 -11.07 -13.40
C LYS A 252 10.51 -11.05 -13.46
N THR A 253 9.89 -11.99 -12.76
CA THR A 253 8.43 -12.18 -12.71
C THR A 253 7.86 -11.79 -11.34
N ILE A 254 6.55 -11.54 -11.27
CA ILE A 254 5.85 -11.39 -9.99
C ILE A 254 5.89 -12.71 -9.20
N GLY A 255 5.82 -13.85 -9.90
CA GLY A 255 5.92 -15.17 -9.30
C GLY A 255 4.57 -15.76 -8.90
N LYS A 256 4.47 -17.10 -8.97
CA LYS A 256 3.22 -17.83 -8.72
C LYS A 256 2.75 -17.73 -7.27
N LEU A 257 3.68 -17.70 -6.31
CA LEU A 257 3.34 -17.56 -4.89
C LEU A 257 2.61 -16.24 -4.63
N TYR A 258 3.13 -15.14 -5.17
CA TYR A 258 2.51 -13.82 -5.03
C TYR A 258 1.11 -13.81 -5.64
N LEU A 259 0.91 -14.35 -6.85
CA LEU A 259 -0.42 -14.50 -7.43
C LEU A 259 -1.36 -15.32 -6.52
N GLY A 260 -0.88 -16.43 -5.96
CA GLY A 260 -1.63 -17.26 -5.01
C GLY A 260 -2.06 -16.48 -3.76
N VAL A 261 -1.17 -15.67 -3.20
CA VAL A 261 -1.47 -14.75 -2.08
C VAL A 261 -2.57 -13.77 -2.47
N GLN A 262 -2.48 -13.15 -3.66
CA GLN A 262 -3.47 -12.18 -4.11
C GLN A 262 -4.84 -12.81 -4.39
N ILE A 263 -4.87 -14.07 -4.87
CA ILE A 263 -6.12 -14.83 -4.99
C ILE A 263 -6.70 -15.12 -3.60
N ALA A 264 -5.88 -15.53 -2.62
CA ALA A 264 -6.34 -15.79 -1.26
C ALA A 264 -6.95 -14.53 -0.60
N ILE A 265 -6.33 -13.35 -0.78
CA ILE A 265 -6.92 -12.08 -0.32
C ILE A 265 -8.26 -11.80 -1.00
N SER A 266 -8.37 -12.03 -2.30
CA SER A 266 -9.64 -11.85 -3.03
C SER A 266 -10.75 -12.80 -2.54
N LEU A 267 -10.40 -14.01 -2.10
CA LEU A 267 -11.34 -14.96 -1.49
C LEU A 267 -11.77 -14.51 -0.09
N ILE A 268 -10.86 -13.94 0.71
CA ILE A 268 -11.21 -13.31 2.00
C ILE A 268 -12.20 -12.16 1.74
N TYR A 269 -11.96 -11.33 0.73
CA TYR A 269 -12.89 -10.26 0.38
C TYR A 269 -14.26 -10.78 -0.06
N LEU A 270 -14.29 -11.91 -0.78
CA LEU A 270 -15.55 -12.54 -1.20
C LEU A 270 -16.34 -13.04 0.02
N TYR A 271 -15.64 -13.66 0.98
CA TYR A 271 -16.22 -14.08 2.25
C TYR A 271 -16.79 -12.90 3.04
N LEU A 272 -16.04 -11.80 3.15
CA LEU A 272 -16.49 -10.58 3.84
C LEU A 272 -17.72 -9.96 3.17
N GLU A 273 -17.75 -9.89 1.83
CA GLU A 273 -18.92 -9.38 1.10
C GLU A 273 -20.15 -10.26 1.32
N TYR A 274 -19.97 -11.57 1.34
CA TYR A 274 -21.06 -12.52 1.62
C TYR A 274 -21.62 -12.32 3.04
N GLN A 275 -20.75 -12.18 4.05
CA GLN A 275 -21.18 -11.89 5.43
C GLN A 275 -21.96 -10.57 5.51
N GLN A 276 -21.49 -9.53 4.80
CA GLN A 276 -22.15 -8.23 4.76
C GLN A 276 -23.56 -8.30 4.17
N ARG A 277 -23.72 -8.98 3.02
CA ARG A 277 -25.03 -9.15 2.37
C ARG A 277 -26.00 -9.92 3.25
N PHE A 278 -25.55 -11.03 3.82
CA PHE A 278 -26.36 -11.84 4.73
C PHE A 278 -26.82 -11.04 5.96
N ASN A 279 -25.94 -10.25 6.58
CA ASN A 279 -26.29 -9.40 7.72
C ASN A 279 -27.28 -8.29 7.33
N ARG A 280 -27.15 -7.70 6.14
CA ARG A 280 -28.09 -6.69 5.63
C ARG A 280 -29.49 -7.26 5.45
N ASP A 281 -29.59 -8.47 4.92
CA ASP A 281 -30.88 -9.13 4.70
C ASP A 281 -31.56 -9.46 6.05
N LEU A 282 -30.77 -9.89 7.06
CA LEU A 282 -31.26 -10.10 8.43
C LEU A 282 -31.72 -8.80 9.11
N THR A 283 -30.94 -7.72 9.02
CA THR A 283 -31.33 -6.43 9.64
C THR A 283 -32.53 -5.82 8.95
N GLN A 284 -32.64 -5.92 7.63
CA GLN A 284 -33.82 -5.44 6.90
C GLN A 284 -35.08 -6.24 7.26
N PHE A 285 -34.96 -7.57 7.43
CA PHE A 285 -36.04 -8.41 7.94
C PHE A 285 -36.47 -8.02 9.36
N SER A 286 -35.51 -7.77 10.26
CA SER A 286 -35.80 -7.33 11.64
C SER A 286 -36.37 -5.90 11.70
N TYR A 287 -35.89 -4.99 10.85
CA TYR A 287 -36.35 -3.60 10.78
C TYR A 287 -37.80 -3.51 10.30
N ASN A 288 -38.17 -4.30 9.29
CA ASN A 288 -39.56 -4.43 8.82
C ASN A 288 -40.51 -4.95 9.92
N LYS A 289 -39.99 -5.57 10.97
CA LYS A 289 -40.74 -6.02 12.16
C LYS A 289 -40.78 -4.97 13.28
N SER A 290 -40.02 -3.88 13.18
CA SER A 290 -39.86 -2.88 14.25
C SER A 290 -40.86 -1.71 14.16
N SER A 291 -41.14 -1.08 15.30
CA SER A 291 -42.12 0.02 15.45
C SER A 291 -41.74 1.29 14.66
N PHE A 292 -42.73 2.05 14.18
CA PHE A 292 -42.57 3.31 13.45
C PHE A 292 -41.63 4.33 14.14
N LYS A 293 -41.60 4.35 15.48
CA LYS A 293 -40.73 5.27 16.26
C LYS A 293 -39.24 4.95 16.10
N SER A 294 -38.85 3.67 16.05
CA SER A 294 -37.46 3.27 15.81
C SER A 294 -37.02 3.55 14.38
N GLN A 295 -37.96 3.53 13.44
CA GLN A 295 -37.72 3.89 12.04
C GLN A 295 -37.39 5.38 11.88
N LEU A 296 -38.12 6.26 12.57
CA LEU A 296 -37.93 7.71 12.50
C LEU A 296 -36.58 8.16 13.10
N VAL A 297 -36.15 7.56 14.20
CA VAL A 297 -34.87 7.88 14.88
C VAL A 297 -33.68 7.56 13.97
N GLY A 298 -33.73 6.45 13.21
CA GLY A 298 -32.69 6.10 12.24
C GLY A 298 -32.57 7.08 11.07
N MET A 299 -33.64 7.82 10.73
CA MET A 299 -33.60 8.81 9.66
C MET A 299 -32.87 10.11 10.06
N LEU A 300 -32.79 10.45 11.35
CA LEU A 300 -32.29 11.76 11.81
C LEU A 300 -30.78 11.82 12.06
N GLN A 301 -30.05 10.70 12.03
CA GLN A 301 -28.61 10.65 12.33
C GLN A 301 -27.74 10.89 11.06
N LEU A 302 -27.45 12.16 10.75
CA LEU A 302 -26.67 12.55 9.56
C LEU A 302 -25.19 12.11 9.64
N ASP A 303 -24.55 12.20 10.81
CA ASP A 303 -23.15 11.79 10.99
C ASP A 303 -22.94 10.29 10.77
N ASP A 304 -23.89 9.47 11.21
CA ASP A 304 -23.83 8.02 11.03
C ASP A 304 -24.00 7.63 9.55
N ARG A 305 -24.85 8.34 8.79
CA ARG A 305 -24.94 8.15 7.33
C ARG A 305 -23.65 8.49 6.61
N GLN A 306 -22.98 9.58 6.99
CA GLN A 306 -21.71 9.97 6.36
C GLN A 306 -20.59 8.97 6.67
N LYS A 307 -20.53 8.46 7.92
CA LYS A 307 -19.58 7.39 8.30
C LYS A 307 -19.87 6.08 7.57
N LEU A 308 -21.14 5.70 7.42
CA LEU A 308 -21.55 4.52 6.64
C LEU A 308 -21.15 4.68 5.17
N GLY A 309 -21.41 5.85 4.58
CA GLY A 309 -21.04 6.19 3.21
C GLY A 309 -19.53 6.04 2.99
N ASN A 310 -18.71 6.67 3.83
CA ASN A 310 -17.25 6.55 3.75
C ASN A 310 -16.78 5.09 3.88
N SER A 311 -17.40 4.28 4.73
CA SER A 311 -17.03 2.87 4.90
C SER A 311 -17.38 2.01 3.68
N ALA A 312 -18.50 2.31 3.01
CA ALA A 312 -18.89 1.65 1.77
C ALA A 312 -17.95 2.01 0.61
N GLU A 313 -17.56 3.28 0.51
CA GLU A 313 -16.61 3.75 -0.50
C GLU A 313 -15.21 3.19 -0.28
N GLU A 314 -14.77 3.12 0.97
CA GLU A 314 -13.50 2.48 1.33
C GLU A 314 -13.48 1.00 0.95
N TRP A 315 -14.60 0.30 1.13
CA TRP A 315 -14.76 -1.09 0.70
C TRP A 315 -14.71 -1.24 -0.82
N ALA A 316 -15.39 -0.35 -1.56
CA ALA A 316 -15.34 -0.34 -3.01
C ALA A 316 -13.91 -0.16 -3.52
N ILE A 317 -13.17 0.80 -2.95
CA ILE A 317 -11.77 1.08 -3.28
C ILE A 317 -10.86 -0.10 -2.91
N ALA A 318 -11.07 -0.76 -1.76
CA ALA A 318 -10.30 -1.95 -1.39
C ALA A 318 -10.45 -3.07 -2.42
N LYS A 319 -11.69 -3.37 -2.84
CA LYS A 319 -11.96 -4.36 -3.90
C LYS A 319 -11.38 -3.94 -5.24
N LEU A 320 -11.48 -2.67 -5.59
CA LEU A 320 -10.97 -2.13 -6.85
C LEU A 320 -9.44 -2.22 -6.92
N LEU A 321 -8.74 -1.92 -5.83
CA LEU A 321 -7.30 -2.13 -5.71
C LEU A 321 -6.95 -3.61 -5.92
N GLN A 322 -7.67 -4.51 -5.25
CA GLN A 322 -7.45 -5.95 -5.39
C GLN A 322 -7.70 -6.45 -6.82
N TRP A 323 -8.72 -5.90 -7.48
CA TRP A 323 -9.02 -6.19 -8.88
C TRP A 323 -7.86 -5.77 -9.78
N MET A 324 -7.36 -4.53 -9.64
CA MET A 324 -6.20 -4.03 -10.39
C MET A 324 -4.94 -4.86 -10.18
N VAL A 325 -4.69 -5.32 -8.95
CA VAL A 325 -3.55 -6.19 -8.62
C VAL A 325 -3.60 -7.48 -9.44
N LEU A 326 -4.76 -8.14 -9.48
CA LEU A 326 -4.94 -9.38 -10.25
C LEU A 326 -4.86 -9.17 -11.76
N ILE A 327 -5.35 -8.03 -12.29
CA ILE A 327 -5.15 -7.64 -13.70
C ILE A 327 -3.65 -7.59 -14.01
N VAL A 328 -2.86 -6.88 -13.19
CA VAL A 328 -1.42 -6.76 -13.43
C VAL A 328 -0.71 -8.12 -13.27
N CYS A 329 -1.11 -8.95 -12.30
CA CYS A 329 -0.58 -10.31 -12.17
C CYS A 329 -0.91 -11.18 -13.39
N ALA A 330 -2.06 -11.01 -14.05
CA ALA A 330 -2.40 -11.77 -15.26
C ALA A 330 -1.45 -11.46 -16.43
N MET A 331 -0.98 -10.22 -16.50
CA MET A 331 -0.03 -9.73 -17.51
C MET A 331 1.41 -10.18 -17.24
N ASP A 332 1.67 -10.81 -16.09
CA ASP A 332 3.00 -11.31 -15.72
C ASP A 332 3.52 -12.36 -16.71
N GLY A 333 4.81 -12.24 -17.03
CA GLY A 333 5.48 -13.06 -18.05
C GLY A 333 5.14 -12.68 -19.50
N ILE A 334 4.30 -11.65 -19.71
CA ILE A 334 4.04 -11.07 -21.04
C ILE A 334 4.61 -9.65 -21.06
N LEU A 335 4.17 -8.80 -20.14
CA LEU A 335 4.75 -7.46 -20.02
C LEU A 335 6.04 -7.47 -19.20
N PRO A 336 7.06 -6.71 -19.61
CA PRO A 336 8.27 -6.50 -18.83
C PRO A 336 7.96 -5.69 -17.57
N ALA A 337 8.69 -5.95 -16.48
CA ALA A 337 8.64 -5.17 -15.24
C ALA A 337 7.26 -5.06 -14.55
N THR A 338 6.35 -6.00 -14.79
CA THR A 338 5.05 -6.15 -14.12
C THR A 338 5.16 -6.13 -12.59
N TYR A 339 6.23 -6.71 -12.04
CA TYR A 339 6.52 -6.69 -10.61
C TYR A 339 6.70 -5.29 -10.03
N ARG A 340 7.08 -4.30 -10.84
CA ARG A 340 7.12 -2.89 -10.42
C ARG A 340 5.72 -2.29 -10.49
N VAL A 341 4.95 -2.55 -11.54
CA VAL A 341 3.61 -1.99 -11.72
C VAL A 341 2.64 -2.47 -10.62
N VAL A 342 2.66 -3.76 -10.29
CA VAL A 342 1.74 -4.35 -9.31
C VAL A 342 1.88 -3.71 -7.92
N ARG A 343 3.11 -3.31 -7.57
CA ARG A 343 3.45 -2.74 -6.25
C ARG A 343 2.72 -1.45 -5.94
N ILE A 344 2.38 -0.66 -6.95
CA ILE A 344 1.66 0.61 -6.78
C ILE A 344 0.26 0.35 -6.25
N PHE A 345 -0.39 -0.71 -6.73
CA PHE A 345 -1.72 -1.10 -6.31
C PHE A 345 -1.70 -1.88 -4.99
N THR A 346 -0.68 -2.69 -4.73
CA THR A 346 -0.56 -3.41 -3.45
C THR A 346 -0.08 -2.57 -2.29
N TYR A 347 0.54 -1.40 -2.54
CA TYR A 347 1.09 -0.57 -1.47
C TYR A 347 0.05 -0.17 -0.43
N ALA A 348 -1.23 -0.06 -0.79
CA ALA A 348 -2.29 0.29 0.15
C ALA A 348 -2.87 -0.91 0.92
N GLN A 349 -2.56 -2.16 0.53
CA GLN A 349 -3.17 -3.37 1.09
C GLN A 349 -2.95 -3.50 2.60
N PHE A 350 -1.79 -3.08 3.11
CA PHE A 350 -1.52 -3.16 4.55
C PHE A 350 -2.46 -2.27 5.39
N ILE A 351 -3.12 -1.28 4.80
CA ILE A 351 -4.18 -0.48 5.47
C ILE A 351 -5.56 -1.06 5.19
N PHE A 352 -5.89 -1.31 3.92
CA PHE A 352 -7.25 -1.64 3.52
C PHE A 352 -7.67 -3.07 3.90
N ILE A 353 -6.75 -4.03 3.96
CA ILE A 353 -7.08 -5.41 4.39
C ILE A 353 -7.50 -5.42 5.87
N PRO A 354 -6.73 -4.84 6.82
CA PRO A 354 -7.18 -4.76 8.21
C PRO A 354 -8.48 -3.99 8.39
N ASN A 355 -8.66 -2.89 7.67
CA ASN A 355 -9.89 -2.10 7.74
C ASN A 355 -11.11 -2.91 7.29
N ALA A 356 -11.00 -3.66 6.18
CA ALA A 356 -12.05 -4.54 5.72
C ALA A 356 -12.43 -5.60 6.76
N ILE A 357 -11.44 -6.25 7.38
CA ILE A 357 -11.69 -7.26 8.43
C ILE A 357 -12.35 -6.61 9.66
N SER A 358 -11.85 -5.45 10.09
CA SER A 358 -12.38 -4.71 11.23
C SER A 358 -13.84 -4.31 11.03
N LYS A 359 -14.18 -3.79 9.84
CA LYS A 359 -15.53 -3.29 9.52
C LYS A 359 -16.53 -4.41 9.22
N PHE A 360 -16.12 -5.44 8.49
CA PHE A 360 -17.06 -6.44 7.93
C PHE A 360 -16.98 -7.82 8.59
N GLY A 361 -16.02 -8.05 9.49
CA GLY A 361 -16.03 -9.24 10.33
C GLY A 361 -17.23 -9.24 11.27
N ARG A 362 -17.97 -10.36 11.28
CA ARG A 362 -19.25 -10.52 12.00
C ARG A 362 -19.14 -10.44 13.52
N ASP A 363 -18.11 -11.07 14.07
CA ASP A 363 -17.85 -11.16 15.50
C ASP A 363 -16.34 -11.21 15.76
N ASP A 364 -15.94 -10.95 17.01
CA ASP A 364 -14.52 -10.79 17.36
C ASP A 364 -13.71 -12.08 17.14
N LYS A 365 -14.32 -13.27 17.31
CA LYS A 365 -13.63 -14.54 17.04
C LYS A 365 -13.32 -14.69 15.56
N ARG A 366 -14.29 -14.42 14.69
CA ARG A 366 -14.07 -14.47 13.23
C ARG A 366 -13.09 -13.42 12.75
N ARG A 367 -13.13 -12.20 13.31
CA ARG A 367 -12.14 -11.15 13.02
C ARG A 367 -10.74 -11.62 13.37
N LEU A 368 -10.56 -12.21 14.56
CA LEU A 368 -9.27 -12.76 14.99
C LEU A 368 -8.78 -13.85 14.05
N ILE A 369 -9.65 -14.80 13.66
CA ILE A 369 -9.31 -15.87 12.71
C ILE A 369 -8.84 -15.28 11.37
N LEU A 370 -9.55 -14.28 10.84
CA LEU A 370 -9.16 -13.62 9.59
C LEU A 370 -7.82 -12.88 9.71
N TYR A 371 -7.56 -12.20 10.83
CA TYR A 371 -6.25 -11.57 11.06
C TYR A 371 -5.13 -12.61 11.11
N ILE A 372 -5.31 -13.71 11.83
CA ILE A 372 -4.33 -14.81 11.89
C ILE A 372 -4.08 -15.37 10.49
N LEU A 373 -5.15 -15.62 9.73
CA LEU A 373 -5.04 -16.12 8.36
C LEU A 373 -4.22 -15.16 7.46
N VAL A 374 -4.50 -13.86 7.51
CA VAL A 374 -3.76 -12.85 6.73
C VAL A 374 -2.30 -12.76 7.18
N ILE A 375 -2.01 -12.86 8.49
CA ILE A 375 -0.63 -12.92 9.02
C ILE A 375 0.10 -14.14 8.47
N VAL A 376 -0.53 -15.31 8.45
CA VAL A 376 0.08 -16.53 7.91
C VAL A 376 0.35 -16.41 6.41
N ILE A 377 -0.63 -15.93 5.64
CA ILE A 377 -0.51 -15.76 4.18
C ILE A 377 0.66 -14.83 3.83
N PHE A 378 0.71 -13.63 4.43
CA PHE A 378 1.79 -12.68 4.17
C PHE A 378 3.10 -13.09 4.86
N GLY A 379 3.05 -13.82 5.98
CA GLY A 379 4.24 -14.39 6.62
C GLY A 379 4.96 -15.40 5.72
N ILE A 380 4.21 -16.25 5.01
CA ILE A 380 4.77 -17.16 4.00
C ILE A 380 5.43 -16.37 2.87
N LEU A 381 4.75 -15.32 2.36
CA LEU A 381 5.31 -14.45 1.33
C LEU A 381 6.61 -13.78 1.81
N PHE A 382 6.60 -13.23 3.03
CA PHE A 382 7.74 -12.60 3.66
C PHE A 382 8.95 -13.54 3.73
N VAL A 383 8.76 -14.76 4.25
CA VAL A 383 9.83 -15.76 4.38
C VAL A 383 10.37 -16.16 3.01
N HIS A 384 9.48 -16.38 2.03
CA HIS A 384 9.89 -16.66 0.66
C HIS A 384 10.73 -15.52 0.08
N ASP A 385 10.25 -14.29 0.19
CA ASP A 385 10.90 -13.13 -0.43
C ASP A 385 12.24 -12.80 0.22
N PHE A 386 12.32 -12.98 1.53
CA PHE A 386 13.56 -12.93 2.30
C PHE A 386 14.55 -14.01 1.85
N ALA A 387 14.11 -15.27 1.76
CA ALA A 387 14.97 -16.40 1.39
C ALA A 387 15.49 -16.31 -0.04
N MET A 388 14.68 -15.74 -0.95
CA MET A 388 15.07 -15.50 -2.35
C MET A 388 15.95 -14.24 -2.52
N GLY A 389 16.21 -13.49 -1.45
CA GLY A 389 17.04 -12.29 -1.49
C GLY A 389 16.44 -11.18 -2.37
N PHE A 390 15.10 -11.10 -2.47
CA PHE A 390 14.47 -10.08 -3.30
C PHE A 390 14.88 -8.68 -2.89
N GLU A 391 14.99 -7.81 -3.91
CA GLU A 391 15.45 -6.41 -3.80
C GLU A 391 16.92 -6.23 -3.41
N GLN A 392 17.70 -7.29 -3.15
CA GLN A 392 19.09 -7.21 -2.70
C GLN A 392 19.29 -6.28 -1.50
N VAL A 393 18.31 -6.29 -0.58
CA VAL A 393 18.33 -5.46 0.64
C VAL A 393 19.01 -6.16 1.81
N TYR A 394 19.47 -7.40 1.61
CA TYR A 394 20.19 -8.20 2.59
C TYR A 394 21.57 -8.61 2.07
N PRO A 395 22.60 -8.66 2.93
CA PRO A 395 22.61 -8.24 4.34
C PRO A 395 22.56 -6.70 4.49
N TYR A 396 22.08 -6.22 5.64
CA TYR A 396 22.15 -4.80 5.99
C TYR A 396 23.61 -4.35 6.09
N LYS A 397 23.89 -3.16 5.54
CA LYS A 397 25.18 -2.48 5.60
C LYS A 397 24.95 -1.05 6.05
N SER A 398 25.76 -0.58 7.00
CA SER A 398 25.64 0.76 7.57
C SER A 398 26.78 1.65 7.11
N ILE A 399 26.51 2.94 6.90
CA ILE A 399 27.54 3.95 6.60
C ILE A 399 28.62 4.07 7.68
N PHE A 400 28.37 3.63 8.92
CA PHE A 400 29.35 3.71 10.01
C PHE A 400 30.42 2.63 9.97
N ASN A 401 30.21 1.57 9.17
CA ASN A 401 31.10 0.42 9.07
C ASN A 401 31.79 0.32 7.69
N HIS A 402 31.81 1.41 6.92
CA HIS A 402 32.32 1.45 5.55
C HIS A 402 33.25 2.62 5.29
#